data_AF-A0A163J9V1-F1
#
_entry.id   AF-A0A163J9V1-F1
#
_cell.length_a   1.000
_cell.length_b   1.000
_cell.length_c   1.000
_cell.angle_alpha   90.00
_cell.angle_beta   90.00
_cell.angle_gamma   90.00
#
_symmetry.space_group_name_H-M   'P 1'
#
loop_
_entity.id
_entity.type
_entity.pdbx_description
1 polymer ?
#
loop_
_entity_poly.entity_id
_entity_poly.type
_entity_poly.pdbx_seq_one_letter_code
_entity_poly.pdbx_strand_id
1 'polypeptide(L)'
;MSAFQHRLRILGTLVLGLLATTQAQDSKRGFAFIGDSHAPDNKLLSSDNSPLAWYYNWSPYPNTNLIPTGSLEFVPMIHGMDATQDGRTESAIRGLDKSNTHLLSFNEPDGTTGSGGSSISPEDAARAYIDYVVPFRNGSKGGRNWKISHPSTTGSPSGLEWLRSFNSSCYDIDPENGCPTDFVAVHWYGAFSGLAGWLGTLNEFYNANSTNDSNLKLWVTELGLPQESADATVGMMNQTLPYLDSLDYVERYAWFGAFRTDDANEWTGDGVALFDDDGGLTELGALYMGNGFKEGQKGGGADSAAGMRRVNLAPVVAGLVAVLMSTL
;
A
#
# COMPACT_ATOMS: atom_id res chain seq x y z
N MET A 1 -69.37 29.98 -24.24
CA MET A 1 -68.88 29.99 -22.85
C MET A 1 -67.89 28.83 -22.68
N SER A 2 -66.69 29.14 -22.18
CA SER A 2 -65.64 28.24 -21.63
C SER A 2 -65.01 27.19 -22.57
N ALA A 3 -63.76 27.38 -23.02
CA ALA A 3 -62.47 27.14 -22.33
C ALA A 3 -61.97 25.70 -22.55
N PHE A 4 -60.96 25.50 -23.40
CA PHE A 4 -59.55 25.25 -23.02
C PHE A 4 -59.36 24.18 -21.94
N GLN A 5 -58.63 23.10 -22.27
CA GLN A 5 -57.42 22.60 -21.58
C GLN A 5 -57.03 21.22 -22.14
N HIS A 6 -55.96 21.17 -22.92
CA HIS A 6 -54.60 20.79 -22.54
C HIS A 6 -54.34 19.28 -22.54
N ARG A 7 -53.58 18.86 -23.57
CA ARG A 7 -52.89 17.58 -23.66
C ARG A 7 -51.86 17.50 -22.53
N LEU A 8 -52.01 16.54 -21.62
CA LEU A 8 -50.94 16.18 -20.69
C LEU A 8 -50.22 14.93 -21.24
N ARG A 9 -49.07 15.16 -21.85
CA ARG A 9 -48.09 14.09 -22.13
C ARG A 9 -47.34 13.84 -20.83
N ILE A 10 -47.55 12.68 -20.21
CA ILE A 10 -46.75 12.24 -19.07
C ILE A 10 -45.42 11.73 -19.65
N LEU A 11 -44.38 12.56 -19.55
CA LEU A 11 -43.00 12.14 -19.77
C LEU A 11 -42.58 11.37 -18.51
N GLY A 12 -42.43 10.06 -18.61
CA GLY A 12 -41.85 9.25 -17.54
C GLY A 12 -40.33 9.44 -17.53
N THR A 13 -39.81 10.16 -16.53
CA THR A 13 -38.37 10.25 -16.26
C THR A 13 -37.91 8.92 -15.65
N LEU A 14 -37.22 8.10 -16.44
CA LEU A 14 -36.54 6.90 -15.95
C LEU A 14 -35.25 7.36 -15.25
N VAL A 15 -35.29 7.50 -13.92
CA VAL A 15 -34.08 7.71 -13.11
C VAL A 15 -33.37 6.37 -12.99
N LEU A 16 -32.38 6.13 -13.85
CA LEU A 16 -31.40 5.05 -13.64
C LEU A 16 -30.51 5.46 -12.47
N GLY A 17 -30.84 4.97 -11.27
CA GLY A 17 -29.91 5.04 -10.15
C GLY A 17 -28.72 4.15 -10.44
N LEU A 18 -27.54 4.74 -10.66
CA LEU A 18 -26.28 4.01 -10.52
C LEU A 18 -26.16 3.61 -9.05
N LEU A 19 -26.55 2.38 -8.73
CA LEU A 19 -26.02 1.70 -7.57
C LEU A 19 -24.55 1.43 -7.88
N ALA A 20 -23.67 2.33 -7.47
CA ALA A 20 -22.26 2.02 -7.31
C ALA A 20 -22.19 0.94 -6.22
N THR A 21 -22.19 -0.32 -6.62
CA THR A 21 -21.72 -1.39 -5.76
C THR A 21 -20.25 -1.10 -5.54
N THR A 22 -19.91 -0.53 -4.38
CA THR A 22 -18.55 -0.57 -3.86
C THR A 22 -18.24 -2.03 -3.60
N GLN A 23 -17.82 -2.74 -4.66
CA GLN A 23 -16.99 -3.91 -4.49
C GLN A 23 -15.85 -3.44 -3.59
N ALA A 24 -15.59 -4.15 -2.49
CA ALA A 24 -14.40 -3.90 -1.70
C ALA A 24 -13.23 -3.97 -2.69
N GLN A 25 -12.73 -2.81 -3.10
CA GLN A 25 -11.51 -2.74 -3.85
C GLN A 25 -10.48 -3.26 -2.85
N ASP A 26 -9.85 -4.40 -3.15
CA ASP A 26 -8.71 -4.87 -2.38
C ASP A 26 -7.76 -3.67 -2.27
N SER A 27 -7.63 -3.15 -1.04
CA SER A 27 -6.97 -1.87 -0.86
C SER A 27 -5.52 -1.99 -1.26
N LYS A 28 -5.02 -1.01 -2.02
CA LYS A 28 -3.61 -0.92 -2.39
C LYS A 28 -2.74 -0.49 -1.20
N ARG A 29 -3.34 0.07 -0.15
CA ARG A 29 -2.65 0.74 0.96
C ARG A 29 -1.98 -0.26 1.90
N GLY A 30 -0.75 0.05 2.27
CA GLY A 30 -0.02 -0.64 3.34
C GLY A 30 0.83 0.35 4.13
N PHE A 31 1.75 -0.13 4.95
CA PHE A 31 2.66 0.77 5.66
C PHE A 31 4.03 0.16 5.89
N ALA A 32 5.02 1.04 5.93
CA ALA A 32 6.38 0.71 6.34
C ALA A 32 6.46 0.87 7.86
N PHE A 33 6.59 -0.25 8.58
CA PHE A 33 6.50 -0.30 10.03
C PHE A 33 7.87 -0.19 10.68
N ILE A 34 8.12 0.91 11.39
CA ILE A 34 9.42 1.19 12.02
C ILE A 34 9.65 0.41 13.32
N GLY A 35 8.66 -0.36 13.78
CA GLY A 35 8.77 -1.15 15.00
C GLY A 35 8.50 -0.37 16.28
N ASP A 36 7.75 0.73 16.23
CA ASP A 36 7.35 1.46 17.43
C ASP A 36 6.50 0.58 18.36
N SER A 37 6.50 0.92 19.64
CA SER A 37 5.78 0.16 20.68
C SER A 37 4.42 0.73 21.03
N HIS A 38 3.90 1.69 20.24
CA HIS A 38 2.63 2.36 20.52
C HIS A 38 1.47 1.43 20.18
N ALA A 39 1.17 0.50 21.08
CA ALA A 39 0.13 -0.51 20.90
C ALA A 39 -1.26 0.05 20.50
N PRO A 40 -1.70 1.21 21.01
CA PRO A 40 -2.89 1.89 20.50
C PRO A 40 -2.83 2.15 18.99
N ASP A 41 -1.76 2.80 18.54
CA ASP A 41 -1.59 3.29 17.17
C ASP A 41 -1.50 2.09 16.20
N ASN A 42 -0.71 1.09 16.57
CA ASN A 42 -0.61 -0.20 15.89
C ASN A 42 -1.97 -0.88 15.74
N LYS A 43 -2.79 -0.89 16.81
CA LYS A 43 -4.15 -1.45 16.76
C LYS A 43 -5.07 -0.67 15.84
N LEU A 44 -4.88 0.65 15.70
CA LEU A 44 -5.67 1.46 14.78
C LEU A 44 -5.33 1.11 13.32
N LEU A 45 -4.03 1.06 13.00
CA LEU A 45 -3.51 0.70 11.67
C LEU A 45 -3.90 -0.73 11.25
N SER A 46 -4.00 -1.66 12.21
CA SER A 46 -4.27 -3.08 11.94
C SER A 46 -5.71 -3.52 12.28
N SER A 47 -6.64 -2.58 12.48
CA SER A 47 -8.03 -2.91 12.83
C SER A 47 -8.84 -3.45 11.65
N ASP A 48 -9.92 -4.19 11.90
CA ASP A 48 -10.80 -4.74 10.84
C ASP A 48 -11.44 -3.66 9.93
N ASN A 49 -11.51 -2.41 10.42
CA ASN A 49 -12.02 -1.27 9.65
C ASN A 49 -10.89 -0.46 8.97
N SER A 50 -9.63 -0.83 9.18
CA SER A 50 -8.48 -0.19 8.54
C SER A 50 -8.54 -0.41 7.03
N PRO A 51 -8.22 0.60 6.21
CA PRO A 51 -8.04 0.39 4.78
C PRO A 51 -6.71 -0.29 4.46
N LEU A 52 -5.81 -0.49 5.43
CA LEU A 52 -4.49 -1.05 5.17
C LEU A 52 -4.63 -2.56 4.99
N ALA A 53 -3.98 -3.13 3.98
CA ALA A 53 -4.07 -4.55 3.65
C ALA A 53 -2.76 -5.31 3.91
N TRP A 54 -1.64 -4.59 4.00
CA TRP A 54 -0.32 -5.18 4.12
C TRP A 54 0.65 -4.26 4.86
N TYR A 55 1.74 -4.82 5.37
CA TYR A 55 2.84 -4.08 5.96
C TYR A 55 4.18 -4.81 5.75
N TYR A 56 5.27 -4.07 5.91
CA TYR A 56 6.62 -4.62 5.98
C TYR A 56 7.45 -3.80 6.97
N ASN A 57 8.62 -4.28 7.35
CA ASN A 57 9.45 -3.69 8.41
C ASN A 57 10.97 -3.80 8.13
N TRP A 58 11.36 -3.79 6.84
CA TRP A 58 12.74 -3.97 6.40
C TRP A 58 13.43 -5.27 6.89
N SER A 59 12.65 -6.27 7.30
CA SER A 59 13.15 -7.48 7.94
C SER A 59 12.52 -8.73 7.33
N PRO A 60 13.18 -9.90 7.37
CA PRO A 60 12.52 -11.17 7.10
C PRO A 60 11.61 -11.61 8.26
N TYR A 61 11.67 -10.93 9.42
CA TYR A 61 10.98 -11.31 10.64
C TYR A 61 9.77 -10.39 10.93
N PRO A 62 8.55 -10.93 11.10
CA PRO A 62 7.38 -10.10 11.42
C PRO A 62 7.38 -9.64 12.88
N ASN A 63 6.94 -8.40 13.14
CA ASN A 63 6.67 -7.89 14.49
C ASN A 63 5.35 -8.42 15.07
N THR A 64 5.21 -9.75 15.22
CA THR A 64 3.94 -10.40 15.68
C THR A 64 3.48 -10.01 17.08
N ASN A 65 4.38 -9.46 17.90
CA ASN A 65 4.07 -8.91 19.21
C ASN A 65 3.41 -7.51 19.16
N LEU A 66 3.51 -6.82 18.02
CA LEU A 66 3.02 -5.45 17.82
C LEU A 66 1.86 -5.43 16.81
N ILE A 67 1.96 -6.22 15.74
CA ILE A 67 0.91 -6.40 14.73
C ILE A 67 0.36 -7.82 14.83
N PRO A 68 -0.92 -8.01 15.20
CA PRO A 68 -1.53 -9.33 15.32
C PRO A 68 -1.42 -10.16 14.04
N THR A 69 -1.05 -11.44 14.17
CA THR A 69 -1.02 -12.34 13.01
C THR A 69 -2.41 -12.47 12.38
N GLY A 70 -2.46 -12.34 11.05
CA GLY A 70 -3.69 -12.49 10.27
C GLY A 70 -4.53 -11.22 10.15
N SER A 71 -4.15 -10.10 10.81
CA SER A 71 -4.83 -8.82 10.56
C SER A 71 -4.44 -8.19 9.22
N LEU A 72 -3.19 -8.41 8.79
CA LEU A 72 -2.59 -7.85 7.58
C LEU A 72 -1.64 -8.86 6.94
N GLU A 73 -1.42 -8.78 5.63
CA GLU A 73 -0.31 -9.47 4.98
C GLU A 73 1.01 -8.87 5.46
N PHE A 74 1.91 -9.70 5.98
CA PHE A 74 3.30 -9.32 6.21
C PHE A 74 4.14 -9.65 4.98
N VAL A 75 4.85 -8.64 4.48
CA VAL A 75 5.76 -8.80 3.34
C VAL A 75 7.20 -8.82 3.87
N PRO A 76 7.86 -9.99 3.98
CA PRO A 76 9.25 -10.05 4.40
C PRO A 76 10.17 -9.34 3.41
N MET A 77 11.31 -8.85 3.91
CA MET A 77 12.35 -8.24 3.10
C MET A 77 13.71 -8.89 3.34
N ILE A 78 14.40 -9.23 2.26
CA ILE A 78 15.84 -9.51 2.27
C ILE A 78 16.54 -8.16 2.05
N HIS A 79 16.74 -7.42 3.14
CA HIS A 79 17.20 -6.02 3.08
C HIS A 79 18.58 -5.87 2.45
N GLY A 80 19.54 -6.69 2.88
CA GLY A 80 20.92 -6.64 2.39
C GLY A 80 21.63 -7.99 2.41
N MET A 81 22.96 -7.96 2.22
CA MET A 81 23.80 -9.16 2.15
C MET A 81 23.90 -9.92 3.48
N ASP A 82 23.72 -9.23 4.60
CA ASP A 82 23.64 -9.83 5.93
C ASP A 82 22.44 -10.78 6.05
N ALA A 83 21.28 -10.40 5.51
CA ALA A 83 20.09 -11.24 5.50
C ALA A 83 20.28 -12.52 4.67
N THR A 84 21.10 -12.50 3.62
CA THR A 84 21.42 -13.71 2.82
C THR A 84 22.38 -14.65 3.53
N GLN A 85 23.13 -14.15 4.51
CA GLN A 85 24.12 -14.91 5.29
C GLN A 85 23.57 -15.41 6.64
N ASP A 86 22.48 -14.83 7.14
CA ASP A 86 21.80 -15.33 8.34
C ASP A 86 21.08 -16.66 8.05
N GLY A 87 21.55 -17.73 8.70
CA GLY A 87 20.98 -19.07 8.57
C GLY A 87 19.53 -19.20 9.04
N ARG A 88 18.96 -18.18 9.69
CA ARG A 88 17.56 -18.15 10.14
C ARG A 88 16.62 -17.52 9.10
N THR A 89 17.11 -16.69 8.17
CA THR A 89 16.28 -15.92 7.22
C THR A 89 15.31 -16.81 6.45
N GLU A 90 15.79 -17.87 5.81
CA GLU A 90 14.93 -18.78 5.05
C GLU A 90 13.88 -19.46 5.94
N SER A 91 14.28 -19.87 7.15
CA SER A 91 13.36 -20.53 8.09
C SER A 91 12.26 -19.59 8.59
N ALA A 92 12.59 -18.31 8.78
CA ALA A 92 11.63 -17.28 9.17
C ALA A 92 10.61 -17.03 8.05
N ILE A 93 11.09 -16.83 6.82
CA ILE A 93 10.23 -16.64 5.64
C ILE A 93 9.35 -17.87 5.41
N ARG A 94 9.93 -19.07 5.47
CA ARG A 94 9.20 -20.35 5.33
C ARG A 94 8.10 -20.52 6.39
N GLY A 95 8.34 -20.02 7.60
CA GLY A 95 7.41 -20.11 8.73
C GLY A 95 6.21 -19.15 8.65
N LEU A 96 6.23 -18.18 7.73
CA LEU A 96 5.12 -17.25 7.55
C LEU A 96 3.86 -17.95 7.06
N ASP A 97 2.70 -17.47 7.51
CA ASP A 97 1.39 -17.95 7.06
C ASP A 97 1.30 -17.94 5.53
N LYS A 98 0.57 -18.90 4.94
CA LYS A 98 0.47 -19.07 3.49
C LYS A 98 -0.27 -17.91 2.79
N SER A 99 -0.99 -17.07 3.53
CA SER A 99 -1.57 -15.82 3.01
C SER A 99 -0.50 -14.80 2.58
N ASN A 100 0.72 -14.88 3.14
CA ASN A 100 1.84 -14.04 2.72
C ASN A 100 2.44 -14.59 1.43
N THR A 101 2.40 -13.82 0.35
CA THR A 101 2.75 -14.32 -0.99
C THR A 101 3.91 -13.59 -1.65
N HIS A 102 4.31 -12.45 -1.10
CA HIS A 102 5.33 -11.58 -1.67
C HIS A 102 6.59 -11.55 -0.82
N LEU A 103 7.73 -11.31 -1.46
CA LEU A 103 9.04 -11.18 -0.86
C LEU A 103 9.75 -10.00 -1.50
N LEU A 104 10.10 -9.00 -0.69
CA LEU A 104 10.92 -7.87 -1.11
C LEU A 104 12.40 -8.27 -1.08
N SER A 105 13.16 -7.83 -2.07
CA SER A 105 14.62 -7.95 -2.09
C SER A 105 15.30 -6.66 -1.67
N PHE A 106 16.55 -6.43 -2.07
CA PHE A 106 17.46 -5.48 -1.44
C PHE A 106 16.92 -4.05 -1.36
N ASN A 107 17.14 -3.41 -0.20
CA ASN A 107 16.71 -2.04 0.10
C ASN A 107 17.81 -1.06 -0.30
N GLU A 108 17.52 -0.13 -1.20
CA GLU A 108 18.41 0.93 -1.67
C GLU A 108 19.88 0.48 -1.75
N PRO A 109 20.20 -0.54 -2.57
CA PRO A 109 21.56 -1.00 -2.73
C PRO A 109 22.47 0.07 -3.35
N ASP A 110 21.89 1.05 -4.04
CA ASP A 110 22.57 2.26 -4.53
C ASP A 110 22.85 3.30 -3.43
N GLY A 111 22.18 3.18 -2.28
CA GLY A 111 22.37 4.00 -1.09
C GLY A 111 23.46 3.47 -0.16
N THR A 112 23.64 4.14 0.99
CA THR A 112 24.61 3.73 2.01
C THR A 112 23.90 3.08 3.20
N THR A 113 24.61 2.24 3.96
CA THR A 113 24.07 1.71 5.23
C THR A 113 23.79 2.79 6.26
N GLY A 114 24.54 3.89 6.24
CA GLY A 114 24.28 5.06 7.11
C GLY A 114 22.99 5.80 6.80
N SER A 115 22.46 5.66 5.57
CA SER A 115 21.17 6.23 5.16
C SER A 115 20.01 5.22 5.21
N GLY A 116 20.25 4.01 5.75
CA GLY A 116 19.26 2.92 5.78
C GLY A 116 19.24 2.01 4.54
N GLY A 117 20.06 2.30 3.53
CA GLY A 117 20.25 1.45 2.35
C GLY A 117 21.14 0.24 2.65
N SER A 118 21.27 -0.66 1.68
CA SER A 118 22.05 -1.89 1.84
C SER A 118 23.47 -1.80 1.29
N SER A 119 23.78 -0.78 0.50
CA SER A 119 25.11 -0.48 -0.04
C SER A 119 25.78 -1.67 -0.73
N ILE A 120 25.22 -2.06 -1.89
CA ILE A 120 25.62 -3.24 -2.64
C ILE A 120 25.94 -2.84 -4.08
N SER A 121 27.06 -3.33 -4.61
CA SER A 121 27.36 -3.17 -6.05
C SER A 121 26.30 -3.90 -6.90
N PRO A 122 25.99 -3.42 -8.12
CA PRO A 122 25.10 -4.14 -9.03
C PRO A 122 25.52 -5.59 -9.30
N GLU A 123 26.83 -5.84 -9.41
CA GLU A 123 27.40 -7.15 -9.70
C GLU A 123 27.25 -8.12 -8.52
N ASP A 124 27.52 -7.66 -7.30
CA ASP A 124 27.33 -8.46 -6.09
C ASP A 124 25.85 -8.74 -5.85
N ALA A 125 25.00 -7.72 -6.03
CA ALA A 125 23.56 -7.87 -5.91
C ALA A 125 23.02 -8.90 -6.90
N ALA A 126 23.44 -8.87 -8.17
CA ALA A 126 23.00 -9.84 -9.19
C ALA A 126 23.38 -11.28 -8.80
N ARG A 127 24.61 -11.52 -8.33
CA ARG A 127 25.04 -12.83 -7.82
C ARG A 127 24.18 -13.30 -6.66
N ALA A 128 24.04 -12.47 -5.62
CA ALA A 128 23.26 -12.84 -4.45
C ALA A 128 21.76 -13.00 -4.76
N TYR A 129 21.23 -12.22 -5.71
CA TYR A 129 19.85 -12.33 -6.16
C TYR A 129 19.59 -13.71 -6.78
N ILE A 130 20.43 -14.12 -7.73
CA ILE A 130 20.33 -15.42 -8.39
C ILE A 130 20.55 -16.57 -7.40
N ASP A 131 21.56 -16.46 -6.52
CA ASP A 131 21.92 -17.54 -5.58
C ASP A 131 20.93 -17.67 -4.40
N TYR A 132 20.34 -16.56 -3.97
CA TYR A 132 19.57 -16.50 -2.73
C TYR A 132 18.09 -16.15 -2.91
N VAL A 133 17.76 -15.17 -3.76
CA VAL A 133 16.38 -14.66 -3.92
C VAL A 133 15.59 -15.50 -4.93
N VAL A 134 16.13 -15.79 -6.12
CA VAL A 134 15.46 -16.59 -7.16
C VAL A 134 14.97 -17.97 -6.66
N PRO A 135 15.70 -18.70 -5.79
CA PRO A 135 15.20 -19.94 -5.18
C PRO A 135 13.86 -19.81 -4.42
N PHE A 136 13.50 -18.64 -3.90
CA PHE A 136 12.18 -18.42 -3.29
C PHE A 136 11.06 -18.41 -4.34
N ARG A 137 11.34 -17.91 -5.55
CA ARG A 137 10.34 -17.86 -6.63
C ARG A 137 9.91 -19.23 -7.12
N ASN A 138 10.86 -20.17 -7.23
CA ASN A 138 10.60 -21.55 -7.65
C ASN A 138 10.29 -22.51 -6.50
N GLY A 139 10.28 -22.03 -5.25
CA GLY A 139 9.95 -22.81 -4.06
C GLY A 139 11.02 -23.74 -3.54
N SER A 140 12.23 -23.73 -4.12
CA SER A 140 13.38 -24.47 -3.57
C SER A 140 13.90 -23.87 -2.25
N LYS A 141 13.64 -22.58 -2.00
CA LYS A 141 13.70 -21.92 -0.70
C LYS A 141 12.34 -21.43 -0.25
N GLY A 142 12.14 -21.28 1.06
CA GLY A 142 10.92 -20.67 1.61
C GLY A 142 9.67 -21.56 1.56
N GLY A 143 9.78 -22.82 1.10
CA GLY A 143 8.74 -23.86 1.18
C GLY A 143 7.48 -23.66 0.32
N ARG A 144 7.45 -22.62 -0.51
CA ARG A 144 6.39 -22.29 -1.48
C ARG A 144 6.93 -21.36 -2.55
N ASN A 145 6.20 -21.19 -3.65
CA ASN A 145 6.54 -20.18 -4.64
C ASN A 145 6.17 -18.80 -4.09
N TRP A 146 7.18 -17.95 -3.94
CA TRP A 146 7.03 -16.54 -3.58
C TRP A 146 7.02 -15.68 -4.82
N LYS A 147 6.23 -14.60 -4.82
CA LYS A 147 6.43 -13.50 -5.77
C LYS A 147 7.60 -12.66 -5.27
N ILE A 148 8.63 -12.50 -6.08
CA ILE A 148 9.84 -11.75 -5.68
C ILE A 148 9.90 -10.40 -6.38
N SER A 149 10.43 -9.39 -5.71
CA SER A 149 10.75 -8.08 -6.32
C SER A 149 12.19 -8.05 -6.81
N HIS A 150 12.49 -7.20 -7.79
CA HIS A 150 13.84 -6.64 -7.95
C HIS A 150 14.18 -5.70 -6.78
N PRO A 151 15.47 -5.36 -6.61
CA PRO A 151 15.90 -4.40 -5.60
C PRO A 151 15.17 -3.07 -5.75
N SER A 152 14.81 -2.45 -4.62
CA SER A 152 14.20 -1.13 -4.60
C SER A 152 15.32 -0.09 -4.49
N THR A 153 15.58 0.68 -5.53
CA THR A 153 16.60 1.75 -5.49
C THR A 153 16.01 3.09 -5.05
N THR A 154 16.87 4.03 -4.69
CA THR A 154 16.44 5.41 -4.48
C THR A 154 15.72 5.94 -5.72
N GLY A 155 14.68 6.76 -5.53
CA GLY A 155 13.91 7.38 -6.61
C GLY A 155 14.68 8.48 -7.35
N SER A 156 15.80 8.13 -7.99
CA SER A 156 16.79 9.07 -8.51
C SER A 156 17.46 8.59 -9.80
N PRO A 157 18.14 9.48 -10.55
CA PRO A 157 18.94 9.07 -11.70
C PRO A 157 20.03 8.03 -11.36
N SER A 158 20.65 8.12 -10.19
CA SER A 158 21.63 7.13 -9.73
C SER A 158 20.98 5.77 -9.44
N GLY A 159 19.79 5.76 -8.85
CA GLY A 159 19.02 4.53 -8.62
C GLY A 159 18.63 3.85 -9.93
N LEU A 160 18.27 4.62 -10.97
CA LEU A 160 17.99 4.08 -12.30
C LEU A 160 19.24 3.48 -12.96
N GLU A 161 20.39 4.16 -12.85
CA GLU A 161 21.64 3.68 -13.43
C GLU A 161 22.14 2.41 -12.72
N TRP A 162 21.93 2.33 -11.40
CA TRP A 162 22.17 1.12 -10.63
C TRP A 162 21.30 -0.04 -11.13
N LEU A 163 19.99 0.18 -11.33
CA LEU A 163 19.08 -0.85 -11.86
C LEU A 163 19.48 -1.34 -13.26
N ARG A 164 19.94 -0.45 -14.14
CA ARG A 164 20.44 -0.82 -15.47
C ARG A 164 21.70 -1.69 -15.37
N SER A 165 22.63 -1.30 -14.51
CA SER A 165 23.87 -2.05 -14.27
C SER A 165 23.58 -3.42 -13.66
N PHE A 166 22.62 -3.50 -12.73
CA PHE A 166 22.15 -4.74 -12.12
C PHE A 166 21.55 -5.66 -13.17
N ASN A 167 20.67 -5.14 -14.03
CA ASN A 167 20.10 -5.90 -15.14
C ASN A 167 21.18 -6.43 -16.09
N SER A 168 22.18 -5.62 -16.45
CA SER A 168 23.33 -6.08 -17.25
C SER A 168 24.08 -7.22 -16.55
N SER A 169 24.40 -7.05 -15.27
CA SER A 169 25.11 -8.06 -14.46
C SER A 169 24.31 -9.36 -14.37
N CYS A 170 22.99 -9.29 -14.27
CA CYS A 170 22.13 -10.46 -14.29
C CYS A 170 22.25 -11.25 -15.60
N TYR A 171 22.24 -10.58 -16.75
CA TYR A 171 22.43 -11.24 -18.06
C TYR A 171 23.88 -11.69 -18.31
N ASP A 172 24.87 -11.07 -17.66
CA ASP A 172 26.25 -11.57 -17.68
C ASP A 172 26.39 -12.90 -16.90
N ILE A 173 25.59 -13.10 -15.85
CA ILE A 173 25.59 -14.32 -15.02
C ILE A 173 24.70 -15.41 -15.62
N ASP A 174 23.47 -15.07 -16.00
CA ASP A 174 22.50 -15.96 -16.66
C ASP A 174 22.04 -15.32 -17.98
N PRO A 175 22.73 -15.60 -19.10
CA PRO A 175 22.40 -15.03 -20.40
C PRO A 175 21.02 -15.42 -20.94
N GLU A 176 20.43 -16.51 -20.43
CA GLU A 176 19.13 -17.00 -20.91
C GLU A 176 17.97 -16.35 -20.15
N ASN A 177 18.10 -16.18 -18.83
CA ASN A 177 16.98 -15.76 -17.97
C ASN A 177 17.19 -14.41 -17.29
N GLY A 178 18.42 -13.90 -17.21
CA GLY A 178 18.75 -12.74 -16.37
C GLY A 178 18.33 -12.97 -14.91
N CYS A 179 17.87 -11.91 -14.25
CA CYS A 179 17.26 -11.99 -12.93
C CYS A 179 15.73 -11.94 -13.11
N PRO A 180 14.99 -13.03 -12.85
CA PRO A 180 13.54 -13.02 -12.95
C PRO A 180 12.94 -12.26 -11.77
N THR A 181 11.85 -11.53 -12.02
CA THR A 181 11.05 -10.85 -10.99
C THR A 181 9.56 -10.96 -11.30
N ASP A 182 8.71 -10.84 -10.28
CA ASP A 182 7.25 -10.89 -10.43
C ASP A 182 6.59 -9.52 -10.20
N PHE A 183 7.31 -8.59 -9.57
CA PHE A 183 6.89 -7.20 -9.40
C PHE A 183 8.09 -6.25 -9.21
N VAL A 184 7.84 -4.94 -9.23
CA VAL A 184 8.86 -3.90 -9.09
C VAL A 184 8.61 -3.13 -7.80
N ALA A 185 9.55 -3.18 -6.85
CA ALA A 185 9.53 -2.33 -5.66
C ALA A 185 10.07 -0.93 -6.00
N VAL A 186 9.45 0.11 -5.45
CA VAL A 186 9.70 1.50 -5.81
C VAL A 186 9.74 2.37 -4.57
N HIS A 187 10.81 3.17 -4.44
CA HIS A 187 10.88 4.26 -3.48
C HIS A 187 10.70 5.61 -4.17
N TRP A 188 10.06 6.53 -3.45
CA TRP A 188 10.02 7.93 -3.83
C TRP A 188 9.90 8.85 -2.62
N TYR A 189 10.85 9.76 -2.49
CA TYR A 189 10.78 10.84 -1.50
C TYR A 189 10.90 12.19 -2.22
N GLY A 190 9.82 12.95 -2.24
CA GLY A 190 9.76 14.23 -2.94
C GLY A 190 8.37 14.57 -3.49
N ALA A 191 8.31 15.61 -4.31
CA ALA A 191 7.04 16.13 -4.84
C ALA A 191 6.30 15.14 -5.76
N PHE A 192 4.98 15.31 -5.84
CA PHE A 192 4.08 14.49 -6.66
C PHE A 192 4.49 14.38 -8.15
N SER A 193 4.93 15.48 -8.77
CA SER A 193 5.34 15.47 -10.17
C SER A 193 6.52 14.55 -10.43
N GLY A 194 7.45 14.45 -9.48
CA GLY A 194 8.58 13.55 -9.56
C GLY A 194 8.17 12.08 -9.35
N LEU A 195 7.22 11.80 -8.44
CA LEU A 195 6.63 10.45 -8.29
C LEU A 195 6.04 9.97 -9.62
N ALA A 196 5.19 10.80 -10.24
CA ALA A 196 4.56 10.46 -11.51
C ALA A 196 5.59 10.19 -12.63
N GLY A 197 6.62 11.02 -12.72
CA GLY A 197 7.72 10.82 -13.68
C GLY A 197 8.51 9.55 -13.39
N TRP A 198 8.78 9.25 -12.12
CA TRP A 198 9.54 8.08 -11.70
C TRP A 198 8.79 6.77 -11.99
N LEU A 199 7.50 6.71 -11.66
CA LEU A 199 6.66 5.56 -11.99
C LEU A 199 6.56 5.34 -13.50
N GLY A 200 6.44 6.41 -14.29
CA GLY A 200 6.50 6.33 -15.74
C GLY A 200 7.83 5.75 -16.25
N THR A 201 8.95 6.23 -15.70
CA THR A 201 10.30 5.76 -16.04
C THR A 201 10.49 4.27 -15.75
N LEU A 202 10.07 3.81 -14.56
CA LEU A 202 10.20 2.40 -14.19
C LEU A 202 9.24 1.52 -14.98
N ASN A 203 8.01 1.97 -15.21
CA ASN A 203 7.06 1.23 -16.05
C ASN A 203 7.59 1.08 -17.48
N GLU A 204 8.23 2.11 -18.04
CA GLU A 204 8.90 2.00 -19.35
C GLU A 204 10.07 1.00 -19.29
N PHE A 205 10.97 1.14 -18.31
CA PHE A 205 12.14 0.27 -18.17
C PHE A 205 11.77 -1.21 -18.06
N TYR A 206 10.73 -1.54 -17.28
CA TYR A 206 10.33 -2.93 -17.04
C TYR A 206 9.33 -3.49 -18.07
N ASN A 207 8.44 -2.66 -18.62
CA ASN A 207 7.29 -3.16 -19.38
C ASN A 207 7.25 -2.70 -20.85
N ALA A 208 8.05 -1.73 -21.30
CA ALA A 208 7.92 -1.19 -22.67
C ALA A 208 8.13 -2.25 -23.77
N ASN A 209 9.00 -3.23 -23.52
CA ASN A 209 9.31 -4.31 -24.45
C ASN A 209 8.79 -5.67 -23.96
N SER A 210 7.93 -5.71 -22.94
CA SER A 210 7.39 -6.96 -22.42
C SER A 210 6.48 -7.61 -23.47
N THR A 211 6.82 -8.84 -23.85
CA THR A 211 5.97 -9.72 -24.68
C THR A 211 5.16 -10.70 -23.85
N ASN A 212 5.32 -10.67 -22.51
CA ASN A 212 4.54 -11.51 -21.60
C ASN A 212 3.08 -11.06 -21.58
N ASP A 213 2.16 -12.02 -21.43
CA ASP A 213 0.72 -11.76 -21.34
C ASP A 213 0.33 -10.87 -20.15
N SER A 214 1.24 -10.62 -19.20
CA SER A 214 1.06 -9.72 -18.06
C SER A 214 2.30 -8.84 -17.82
N ASN A 215 2.09 -7.52 -17.85
CA ASN A 215 3.08 -6.54 -17.41
C ASN A 215 3.36 -6.65 -15.90
N LEU A 216 4.60 -6.39 -15.50
CA LEU A 216 4.99 -6.30 -14.10
C LEU A 216 4.28 -5.12 -13.42
N LYS A 217 3.72 -5.39 -12.24
CA LYS A 217 3.11 -4.37 -11.41
C LYS A 217 4.17 -3.68 -10.55
N LEU A 218 3.93 -2.40 -10.27
CA LEU A 218 4.75 -1.58 -9.40
C LEU A 218 4.13 -1.54 -8.00
N TRP A 219 5.00 -1.65 -7.01
CA TRP A 219 4.70 -1.53 -5.58
C TRP A 219 5.51 -0.36 -5.03
N VAL A 220 4.83 0.72 -4.66
CA VAL A 220 5.48 1.88 -4.04
C VAL A 220 5.70 1.60 -2.56
N THR A 221 6.79 0.94 -2.24
CA THR A 221 7.06 0.45 -0.87
C THR A 221 7.46 1.56 0.08
N GLU A 222 8.00 2.67 -0.43
CA GLU A 222 8.26 3.88 0.35
C GLU A 222 7.85 5.12 -0.40
N LEU A 223 7.05 5.95 0.26
CA LEU A 223 6.59 7.23 -0.26
C LEU A 223 6.57 8.27 0.86
N GLY A 224 7.18 9.43 0.63
CA GLY A 224 7.11 10.54 1.58
C GLY A 224 7.50 11.89 0.98
N LEU A 225 7.35 12.94 1.78
CA LEU A 225 7.78 14.30 1.43
C LEU A 225 8.68 14.86 2.54
N PRO A 226 10.00 14.62 2.47
CA PRO A 226 10.92 14.99 3.54
C PRO A 226 11.02 16.50 3.78
N GLN A 227 11.17 16.90 5.05
CA GLN A 227 11.46 18.27 5.51
C GLN A 227 10.41 19.34 5.15
N GLU A 228 9.24 18.95 4.65
CA GLU A 228 8.17 19.88 4.32
C GLU A 228 7.17 20.03 5.48
N SER A 229 6.36 21.09 5.43
CA SER A 229 5.32 21.32 6.44
C SER A 229 4.23 20.25 6.39
N ALA A 230 3.47 20.10 7.48
CA ALA A 230 2.29 19.25 7.51
C ALA A 230 1.30 19.60 6.37
N ASP A 231 1.00 20.90 6.17
CA ASP A 231 0.12 21.38 5.10
C ASP A 231 0.63 20.99 3.70
N ALA A 232 1.93 21.15 3.44
CA ALA A 232 2.52 20.78 2.15
C ALA A 232 2.44 19.26 1.91
N THR A 233 2.66 18.48 2.98
CA THR A 233 2.61 17.03 2.95
C THR A 233 1.19 16.52 2.73
N VAL A 234 0.18 17.10 3.38
CA VAL A 234 -1.25 16.85 3.12
C VAL A 234 -1.60 17.19 1.67
N GLY A 235 -1.12 18.32 1.15
CA GLY A 235 -1.31 18.72 -0.25
C GLY A 235 -0.70 17.73 -1.25
N MET A 236 0.46 17.14 -0.93
CA MET A 236 1.09 16.11 -1.73
C MET A 236 0.31 14.79 -1.67
N MET A 237 -0.14 14.36 -0.49
CA MET A 237 -0.91 13.12 -0.33
C MET A 237 -2.27 13.18 -1.04
N ASN A 238 -2.94 14.33 -1.00
CA ASN A 238 -4.21 14.55 -1.72
C ASN A 238 -4.09 14.37 -3.24
N GLN A 239 -2.94 14.69 -3.83
CA GLN A 239 -2.67 14.41 -5.25
C GLN A 239 -2.30 12.94 -5.46
N THR A 240 -1.53 12.38 -4.53
CA THR A 240 -0.90 11.07 -4.70
C THR A 240 -1.87 9.91 -4.55
N LEU A 241 -2.74 9.91 -3.53
CA LEU A 241 -3.68 8.80 -3.30
C LEU A 241 -4.59 8.52 -4.51
N PRO A 242 -5.37 9.50 -5.04
CA PRO A 242 -6.23 9.24 -6.19
C PRO A 242 -5.44 8.88 -7.45
N TYR A 243 -4.23 9.43 -7.63
CA TYR A 243 -3.35 9.07 -8.73
C TYR A 243 -2.94 7.59 -8.65
N LEU A 244 -2.37 7.13 -7.54
CA LEU A 244 -1.95 5.73 -7.38
C LEU A 244 -3.14 4.75 -7.43
N ASP A 245 -4.30 5.14 -6.89
CA ASP A 245 -5.52 4.35 -6.97
C ASP A 245 -5.97 4.18 -8.45
N SER A 246 -5.81 5.21 -9.29
CA SER A 246 -6.18 5.19 -10.71
C SER A 246 -5.24 4.41 -11.65
N LEU A 247 -4.01 4.11 -11.21
CA LEU A 247 -3.03 3.42 -12.05
C LEU A 247 -3.17 1.91 -11.95
N ASP A 248 -3.63 1.25 -13.02
CA ASP A 248 -3.78 -0.22 -13.05
C ASP A 248 -2.45 -0.97 -12.88
N TYR A 249 -1.33 -0.35 -13.25
CA TYR A 249 0.01 -0.94 -13.10
C TYR A 249 0.61 -0.72 -11.71
N VAL A 250 -0.01 0.10 -10.84
CA VAL A 250 0.36 0.20 -9.42
C VAL A 250 -0.56 -0.74 -8.64
N GLU A 251 0.01 -1.76 -8.02
CA GLU A 251 -0.75 -2.75 -7.25
C GLU A 251 -0.81 -2.38 -5.76
N ARG A 252 0.27 -1.83 -5.21
CA ARG A 252 0.37 -1.48 -3.79
C ARG A 252 1.17 -0.21 -3.54
N TYR A 253 0.87 0.48 -2.45
CA TYR A 253 1.68 1.61 -1.97
C TYR A 253 1.64 1.76 -0.45
N ALA A 254 2.75 2.23 0.12
CA ALA A 254 2.92 2.50 1.54
C ALA A 254 3.49 3.89 1.77
N TRP A 255 2.80 4.69 2.58
CA TRP A 255 3.31 5.97 3.04
C TRP A 255 4.31 5.74 4.18
N PHE A 256 5.48 6.37 4.11
CA PHE A 256 6.47 6.36 5.17
C PHE A 256 6.06 7.39 6.23
N GLY A 257 5.35 6.90 7.26
CA GLY A 257 4.82 7.77 8.31
C GLY A 257 4.11 7.06 9.45
N ALA A 258 4.13 5.73 9.51
CA ALA A 258 3.46 4.96 10.56
C ALA A 258 4.22 5.04 11.90
N PHE A 259 4.24 6.24 12.46
CA PHE A 259 4.90 6.64 13.69
C PHE A 259 4.32 8.00 14.16
N ARG A 260 4.67 8.38 15.39
CA ARG A 260 4.33 9.69 15.96
C ARG A 260 5.32 10.77 15.55
N THR A 261 4.91 12.03 15.63
CA THR A 261 5.77 13.18 15.28
C THR A 261 7.10 13.19 16.06
N ASP A 262 7.12 12.74 17.32
CA ASP A 262 8.34 12.68 18.15
C ASP A 262 9.27 11.49 17.83
N ASP A 263 8.77 10.50 17.08
CA ASP A 263 9.53 9.36 16.56
C ASP A 263 10.06 9.59 15.14
N ALA A 264 9.71 10.73 14.50
CA ALA A 264 10.19 11.08 13.18
C ALA A 264 11.70 11.33 13.18
N ASN A 265 12.40 10.84 12.15
CA ASN A 265 13.84 11.08 12.05
C ASN A 265 14.13 12.46 11.42
N GLU A 266 15.33 12.97 11.70
CA GLU A 266 15.77 14.30 11.22
C GLU A 266 15.80 14.43 9.70
N TRP A 267 15.86 13.33 8.94
CA TRP A 267 15.89 13.38 7.48
C TRP A 267 14.47 13.52 6.90
N THR A 268 13.48 12.78 7.40
CA THR A 268 12.08 12.92 6.96
C THR A 268 11.41 14.15 7.55
N GLY A 269 11.70 14.48 8.80
CA GLY A 269 10.97 15.49 9.56
C GLY A 269 9.56 15.05 9.94
N ASP A 270 8.92 15.82 10.82
CA ASP A 270 7.70 15.40 11.51
C ASP A 270 6.45 15.48 10.62
N GLY A 271 6.51 16.26 9.53
CA GLY A 271 5.38 16.51 8.63
C GLY A 271 4.83 15.26 7.93
N VAL A 272 5.60 14.15 7.89
CA VAL A 272 5.18 12.87 7.30
C VAL A 272 4.47 11.93 8.27
N ALA A 273 4.46 12.24 9.57
CA ALA A 273 3.90 11.37 10.60
C ALA A 273 2.37 11.25 10.48
N LEU A 274 1.88 10.02 10.60
CA LEU A 274 0.44 9.72 10.61
C LEU A 274 -0.18 9.96 11.99
N PHE A 275 0.62 10.04 13.05
CA PHE A 275 0.17 10.29 14.42
C PHE A 275 0.84 11.53 15.01
N ASP A 276 0.10 12.28 15.82
CA ASP A 276 0.64 13.28 16.73
C ASP A 276 1.39 12.62 17.90
N ASP A 277 2.09 13.41 18.70
CA ASP A 277 2.85 12.99 19.89
C ASP A 277 1.96 12.26 20.93
N ASP A 278 0.67 12.58 20.91
CA ASP A 278 -0.38 12.07 21.77
C ASP A 278 -1.04 10.77 21.24
N GLY A 279 -0.68 10.29 20.04
CA GLY A 279 -1.23 9.10 19.38
C GLY A 279 -2.58 9.30 18.68
N GLY A 280 -3.00 10.55 18.48
CA GLY A 280 -4.11 10.91 17.60
C GLY A 280 -3.66 10.96 16.14
N LEU A 281 -4.51 10.54 15.20
CA LEU A 281 -4.21 10.72 13.78
C LEU A 281 -3.99 12.21 13.48
N THR A 282 -2.91 12.54 12.77
CA THR A 282 -2.75 13.86 12.15
C THR A 282 -3.79 14.04 11.03
N GLU A 283 -3.92 15.25 10.46
CA GLU A 283 -4.70 15.44 9.23
C GLU A 283 -4.23 14.50 8.12
N LEU A 284 -2.91 14.35 7.98
CA LEU A 284 -2.27 13.41 7.06
C LEU A 284 -2.64 11.95 7.37
N GLY A 285 -2.59 11.57 8.64
CA GLY A 285 -3.01 10.26 9.15
C GLY A 285 -4.45 9.93 8.78
N ALA A 286 -5.37 10.85 9.05
CA ALA A 286 -6.79 10.70 8.71
C ALA A 286 -7.00 10.59 7.21
N LEU A 287 -6.28 11.37 6.40
CA LEU A 287 -6.32 11.30 4.94
C LEU A 287 -5.83 9.93 4.43
N TYR A 288 -4.73 9.41 4.98
CA TYR A 288 -4.18 8.11 4.60
C TYR A 288 -5.08 6.94 5.00
N MET A 289 -5.73 7.03 6.17
CA MET A 289 -6.69 6.03 6.65
C MET A 289 -8.07 6.16 5.99
N GLY A 290 -8.36 7.30 5.33
CA GLY A 290 -9.53 7.49 4.50
C GLY A 290 -10.86 7.45 5.25
N ASN A 291 -11.92 7.00 4.56
CA ASN A 291 -13.29 7.11 5.05
C ASN A 291 -13.49 6.38 6.40
N GLY A 292 -14.02 7.10 7.39
CA GLY A 292 -14.29 6.56 8.73
C GLY A 292 -13.21 6.87 9.76
N PHE A 293 -12.11 7.49 9.36
CA PHE A 293 -11.06 7.98 10.23
C PHE A 293 -11.03 9.52 10.23
N LYS A 294 -10.69 10.12 11.36
CA LYS A 294 -10.66 11.58 11.54
C LYS A 294 -9.41 12.00 12.30
N GLU A 295 -8.99 13.23 12.08
CA GLU A 295 -7.93 13.87 12.86
C GLU A 295 -8.24 13.78 14.37
N GLY A 296 -7.20 13.52 15.17
CA GLY A 296 -7.25 13.29 16.61
C GLY A 296 -7.80 11.92 17.03
N GLN A 297 -8.21 11.05 16.10
CA GLN A 297 -8.67 9.70 16.44
C GLN A 297 -7.50 8.86 16.94
N LYS A 298 -7.64 8.31 18.15
CA LYS A 298 -6.65 7.42 18.77
C LYS A 298 -7.03 5.95 18.62
N GLY A 299 -6.04 5.08 18.73
CA GLY A 299 -6.28 3.66 18.94
C GLY A 299 -6.78 3.37 20.35
N GLY A 300 -7.83 2.57 20.49
CA GLY A 300 -8.44 2.27 21.80
C GLY A 300 -9.87 2.76 21.89
N GLY A 301 -10.80 1.83 21.98
CA GLY A 301 -12.23 2.11 21.95
C GLY A 301 -12.68 2.91 23.17
N ALA A 302 -13.03 4.19 22.96
CA ALA A 302 -13.97 4.90 23.83
C ALA A 302 -14.77 6.04 23.14
N ASP A 303 -14.46 6.48 21.91
CA ASP A 303 -15.20 7.61 21.29
C ASP A 303 -15.98 7.30 20.01
N SER A 304 -15.83 6.10 19.42
CA SER A 304 -16.55 5.74 18.19
C SER A 304 -17.96 5.15 18.43
N ALA A 305 -18.39 5.01 19.68
CA ALA A 305 -19.72 4.50 20.01
C ALA A 305 -20.83 5.59 19.98
N ALA A 306 -20.48 6.88 19.86
CA ALA A 306 -21.46 7.96 19.91
C ALA A 306 -22.00 8.45 18.54
N GLY A 307 -21.44 8.00 17.42
CA GLY A 307 -21.79 8.56 16.09
C GLY A 307 -22.75 7.75 15.22
N MET A 308 -22.78 6.42 15.35
CA MET A 308 -23.49 5.58 14.39
C MET A 308 -24.83 5.08 14.94
N ARG A 309 -25.80 6.00 15.06
CA ARG A 309 -27.22 5.60 15.07
C ARG A 309 -27.52 5.00 13.70
N ARG A 310 -27.45 3.66 13.60
CA ARG A 310 -28.11 2.91 12.53
C ARG A 310 -29.58 3.33 12.52
N VAL A 311 -29.99 4.09 11.51
CA VAL A 311 -31.41 4.29 11.22
C VAL A 311 -31.93 2.96 10.70
N ASN A 312 -32.51 2.15 11.59
CA ASN A 312 -33.27 0.98 11.19
C ASN A 312 -34.53 1.46 10.45
N LEU A 313 -34.47 1.47 9.11
CA LEU A 313 -35.66 1.49 8.27
C LEU A 313 -36.33 0.12 8.36
N ALA A 314 -37.16 -0.09 9.38
CA ALA A 314 -38.13 -1.16 9.36
C ALA A 314 -39.25 -0.79 8.37
N PRO A 315 -39.68 -1.69 7.47
CA PRO A 315 -40.80 -1.41 6.58
C PRO A 315 -42.11 -1.50 7.39
N VAL A 316 -42.79 -0.36 7.59
CA VAL A 316 -44.18 -0.34 8.04
C VAL A 316 -45.06 -0.78 6.86
N VAL A 317 -45.31 -2.08 6.75
CA VAL A 317 -46.40 -2.62 5.94
C VAL A 317 -47.64 -2.65 6.82
N ALA A 318 -48.42 -1.57 6.79
CA ALA A 318 -49.78 -1.57 7.33
C ALA A 318 -50.75 -1.88 6.18
N GLY A 319 -51.33 -3.07 6.23
CA GLY A 319 -52.36 -3.52 5.29
C GLY A 319 -53.65 -2.71 5.43
N LEU A 320 -54.29 -2.43 4.30
CA LEU A 320 -55.64 -1.89 4.22
C LEU A 320 -56.46 -2.83 3.32
N VAL A 321 -57.21 -3.71 3.95
CA VAL A 321 -58.29 -4.49 3.32
C VAL A 321 -59.59 -4.19 4.04
N ALA A 322 -60.55 -3.71 3.23
CA ALA A 322 -62.01 -3.68 3.41
C ALA A 322 -62.61 -2.86 4.56
N VAL A 323 -63.53 -1.94 4.24
CA VAL A 323 -64.99 -2.23 4.25
C VAL A 323 -65.69 -1.25 3.30
N LEU A 324 -66.42 -1.80 2.33
CA LEU A 324 -67.41 -1.12 1.52
C LEU A 324 -68.72 -1.86 1.82
N MET A 325 -69.64 -1.25 2.58
CA MET A 325 -71.09 -1.48 2.46
C MET A 325 -71.91 -0.54 3.38
N SER A 326 -72.93 0.06 2.74
CA SER A 326 -74.24 0.53 3.25
C SER A 326 -74.29 1.66 4.29
N THR A 327 -74.77 2.85 3.91
CA THR A 327 -76.21 3.23 3.98
C THR A 327 -76.47 4.59 3.31
N LEU A 328 -77.63 4.67 2.64
CA LEU A 328 -78.28 5.76 1.87
C LEU A 328 -77.90 5.88 0.39
#